data_AF-A0A2V6L8G5-F1
#
_entry.id   AF-A0A2V6L8G5-F1
#
_cell.length_a   1.000
_cell.length_b   1.000
_cell.length_c   1.000
_cell.angle_alpha   90.00
_cell.angle_beta   90.00
_cell.angle_gamma   90.00
#
_symmetry.space_group_name_H-M   'P 1'
#
loop_
_entity.id
_entity.type
_entity.pdbx_description
1 polymer ?
#
loop_
_entity_poly.entity_id
_entity_poly.type
_entity_poly.pdbx_seq_one_letter_code
_entity_poly.pdbx_strand_id
1 'polypeptide(L)'
;MLRPLETLSQKSPDSPPFAQGLSLIHAVLGEKDAAIKEAERAIALLPSVKDAVDGPKCEEDLAVVEAMVGEKDRAIPRLQHLLEIPYSNCLTPALLRLDPKWDPLRGDPRFDKLCEEKQPRD
;
A
#
# COMPACT_ATOMS: atom_id res chain seq x y z
N MET A 1 5.09 -20.20 -5.95
CA MET A 1 4.27 -20.01 -4.73
C MET A 1 2.88 -19.41 -5.00
N LEU A 2 2.56 -18.97 -6.24
CA LEU A 2 1.25 -18.39 -6.61
C LEU A 2 0.06 -19.36 -6.55
N ARG A 3 0.19 -20.55 -7.15
CA ARG A 3 -0.92 -21.50 -7.37
C ARG A 3 -1.82 -21.78 -6.14
N PRO A 4 -1.28 -22.02 -4.93
CA PRO A 4 -2.11 -22.19 -3.74
C PRO A 4 -2.93 -20.95 -3.38
N LEU A 5 -2.33 -19.75 -3.48
CA LEU A 5 -3.02 -18.50 -3.15
C LEU A 5 -4.07 -18.13 -4.20
N GLU A 6 -3.78 -18.34 -5.48
CA GLU A 6 -4.77 -18.19 -6.57
C GLU A 6 -5.97 -19.11 -6.36
N THR A 7 -5.73 -20.37 -5.98
CA THR A 7 -6.80 -21.34 -5.69
C THR A 7 -7.65 -20.91 -4.50
N LEU A 8 -7.04 -20.37 -3.44
CA LEU A 8 -7.76 -19.84 -2.28
C LEU A 8 -8.55 -18.58 -2.63
N SER A 9 -7.96 -17.67 -3.41
CA SER A 9 -8.63 -16.47 -3.93
C SER A 9 -9.85 -16.84 -4.79
N GLN A 10 -9.76 -17.87 -5.63
CA GLN A 10 -10.91 -18.36 -6.40
C GLN A 10 -12.02 -18.96 -5.52
N LYS A 11 -11.66 -19.61 -4.40
CA LYS A 11 -12.63 -20.15 -3.43
C LYS A 11 -13.23 -19.07 -2.51
N SER A 12 -12.57 -17.92 -2.40
CA SER A 12 -12.98 -16.82 -1.54
C SER A 12 -12.65 -15.49 -2.22
N PRO A 13 -13.36 -15.15 -3.32
CA PRO A 13 -13.06 -13.97 -4.11
C PRO A 13 -13.25 -12.68 -3.31
N ASP A 14 -14.12 -12.70 -2.29
CA ASP A 14 -14.44 -11.52 -1.48
C ASP A 14 -13.50 -11.33 -0.27
N SER A 15 -12.31 -11.91 -0.30
CA SER A 15 -11.31 -11.83 0.77
C SER A 15 -10.24 -10.77 0.46
N PRO A 16 -10.25 -9.60 1.13
CA PRO A 16 -9.20 -8.59 0.96
C PRO A 16 -7.78 -9.13 1.20
N PRO A 17 -7.52 -9.97 2.23
CA PRO A 17 -6.18 -10.52 2.44
C PRO A 17 -5.65 -11.36 1.28
N PHE A 18 -6.52 -12.09 0.55
CA PHE A 18 -6.07 -12.85 -0.63
C PHE A 18 -5.75 -11.94 -1.81
N ALA A 19 -6.54 -10.87 -2.02
CA ALA A 19 -6.24 -9.86 -3.03
C ALA A 19 -4.90 -9.14 -2.74
N GLN A 20 -4.69 -8.73 -1.49
CA GLN A 20 -3.43 -8.11 -1.03
C GLN A 20 -2.22 -9.05 -1.17
N GLY A 21 -2.38 -10.34 -0.84
CA GLY A 21 -1.31 -11.31 -1.01
C GLY A 21 -0.94 -11.50 -2.48
N LEU A 22 -1.92 -11.58 -3.38
CA LEU A 22 -1.68 -11.70 -4.82
C LEU A 22 -1.02 -10.45 -5.39
N SER A 23 -1.44 -9.25 -4.97
CA SER A 23 -0.85 -8.00 -5.45
C SER A 23 0.64 -7.91 -5.14
N LEU A 24 1.05 -8.29 -3.92
CA LEU A 24 2.45 -8.31 -3.52
C LEU A 24 3.26 -9.36 -4.29
N ILE A 25 2.70 -10.56 -4.52
CA ILE A 25 3.41 -11.59 -5.28
C ILE A 25 3.62 -11.15 -6.73
N HIS A 26 2.59 -10.60 -7.38
CA HIS A 26 2.71 -10.05 -8.72
C HIS A 26 3.74 -8.89 -8.78
N ALA A 27 3.77 -8.02 -7.77
CA ALA A 27 4.77 -6.95 -7.69
C ALA A 27 6.20 -7.50 -7.62
N VAL A 28 6.46 -8.52 -6.79
CA VAL A 28 7.76 -9.19 -6.70
C VAL A 28 8.19 -9.84 -8.03
N LEU A 29 7.22 -10.34 -8.81
CA LEU A 29 7.49 -10.92 -10.12
C LEU A 29 7.66 -9.87 -11.23
N GLY A 30 7.47 -8.58 -10.93
CA GLY A 30 7.50 -7.51 -11.93
C GLY A 30 6.25 -7.45 -12.81
N GLU A 31 5.19 -8.17 -12.44
CA GLU A 31 3.91 -8.23 -13.16
C GLU A 31 3.03 -7.03 -12.76
N LYS A 32 3.48 -5.83 -13.14
CA LYS A 32 2.93 -4.54 -12.70
C LYS A 32 1.40 -4.44 -12.79
N ASP A 33 0.83 -4.74 -13.96
CA ASP A 33 -0.62 -4.55 -14.16
C ASP A 33 -1.45 -5.51 -13.31
N ALA A 34 -0.98 -6.75 -13.13
CA ALA A 34 -1.62 -7.73 -12.27
C ALA A 34 -1.53 -7.32 -10.79
N ALA A 35 -0.36 -6.79 -10.38
CA ALA A 35 -0.13 -6.31 -9.03
C ALA A 35 -1.08 -5.17 -8.66
N ILE A 36 -1.18 -4.15 -9.50
CA ILE A 36 -2.05 -2.99 -9.29
C ILE A 36 -3.52 -3.43 -9.29
N LYS A 37 -3.93 -4.28 -10.23
CA LYS A 37 -5.30 -4.78 -10.31
C LYS A 37 -5.75 -5.50 -9.03
N GLU A 38 -4.92 -6.37 -8.47
CA GLU A 38 -5.25 -7.08 -7.23
C GLU A 38 -5.27 -6.15 -6.02
N ALA A 39 -4.39 -5.15 -5.96
CA ALA A 39 -4.39 -4.16 -4.90
C ALA A 39 -5.65 -3.24 -4.95
N GLU A 40 -6.06 -2.82 -6.14
CA GLU A 40 -7.32 -2.08 -6.35
C GLU A 40 -8.54 -2.94 -5.99
N ARG A 41 -8.48 -4.26 -6.25
CA ARG A 41 -9.50 -5.20 -5.79
C ARG A 41 -9.59 -5.27 -4.26
N ALA A 42 -8.46 -5.27 -3.55
CA ALA A 42 -8.46 -5.24 -2.09
C ALA A 42 -9.18 -3.99 -1.55
N ILE A 43 -8.92 -2.81 -2.13
CA ILE A 43 -9.60 -1.55 -1.78
C ILE A 43 -11.10 -1.63 -2.08
N ALA A 44 -11.51 -2.21 -3.22
CA ALA A 44 -12.92 -2.35 -3.56
C ALA A 44 -13.68 -3.26 -2.58
N LEU A 45 -13.01 -4.28 -2.03
CA LEU A 45 -13.58 -5.21 -1.05
C LEU A 45 -13.68 -4.59 0.35
N LEU A 46 -12.71 -3.76 0.74
CA LEU A 46 -12.68 -3.07 2.04
C LEU A 46 -12.42 -1.56 1.86
N PRO A 47 -13.41 -0.79 1.38
CA PRO A 47 -13.21 0.62 1.13
C PRO A 47 -13.21 1.41 2.45
N SER A 48 -12.34 2.42 2.55
CA SER A 48 -12.17 3.27 3.73
C SER A 48 -13.47 3.96 4.21
N VAL A 49 -14.43 4.21 3.30
CA VAL A 49 -15.75 4.75 3.65
C VAL A 49 -16.62 3.77 4.45
N LYS A 50 -16.42 2.46 4.23
CA LYS A 50 -17.16 1.40 4.92
C LYS A 50 -16.46 1.00 6.21
N ASP A 51 -15.13 1.01 6.20
CA ASP A 51 -14.30 0.72 7.36
C ASP A 51 -13.15 1.72 7.44
N ALA A 52 -13.32 2.76 8.26
CA ALA A 52 -12.31 3.80 8.41
C ALA A 52 -11.11 3.36 9.27
N VAL A 53 -11.21 2.21 9.96
CA VAL A 53 -10.15 1.69 10.83
C VAL A 53 -9.20 0.81 10.02
N ASP A 54 -9.76 -0.13 9.24
CA ASP A 54 -8.98 -1.12 8.50
C ASP A 54 -8.89 -0.82 6.99
N GLY A 55 -9.85 -0.10 6.40
CA GLY A 55 -9.86 0.22 4.97
C GLY A 55 -8.64 1.00 4.48
N PRO A 56 -8.14 2.02 5.20
CA PRO A 56 -6.90 2.72 4.79
C PRO A 56 -5.67 1.81 4.71
N LYS A 57 -5.67 0.64 5.37
CA LYS A 57 -4.57 -0.32 5.24
C LYS A 57 -4.45 -0.86 3.81
N CYS A 58 -5.57 -1.12 3.13
CA CYS A 58 -5.56 -1.54 1.73
C CYS A 58 -4.98 -0.46 0.80
N GLU A 59 -5.19 0.82 1.13
CA GLU A 59 -4.54 1.93 0.42
C GLU A 59 -3.02 1.95 0.68
N GLU A 60 -2.57 1.75 1.92
CA GLU A 60 -1.15 1.63 2.24
C GLU A 60 -0.50 0.47 1.45
N ASP A 61 -1.17 -0.67 1.35
CA ASP A 61 -0.67 -1.83 0.60
C ASP A 61 -0.59 -1.55 -0.90
N LEU A 62 -1.54 -0.79 -1.45
CA LEU A 62 -1.44 -0.31 -2.83
C LEU A 62 -0.26 0.66 -3.00
N ALA A 63 0.04 1.54 -2.04
CA ALA A 63 1.24 2.37 -2.09
C ALA A 63 2.53 1.54 -2.10
N VAL A 64 2.59 0.45 -1.32
CA VAL A 64 3.72 -0.49 -1.34
C VAL A 64 3.86 -1.12 -2.72
N VAL A 65 2.78 -1.62 -3.30
CA VAL A 65 2.77 -2.22 -4.64
C VAL A 65 3.22 -1.20 -5.69
N GLU A 66 2.65 0.00 -5.68
CA GLU A 66 3.01 1.12 -6.57
C GLU A 66 4.51 1.46 -6.45
N ALA A 67 5.05 1.51 -5.22
CA ALA A 67 6.47 1.73 -5.00
C ALA A 67 7.35 0.61 -5.59
N MET A 68 6.98 -0.65 -5.35
CA MET A 68 7.74 -1.82 -5.82
C MET A 68 7.82 -1.90 -7.35
N VAL A 69 6.76 -1.50 -8.04
CA VAL A 69 6.68 -1.55 -9.52
C VAL A 69 7.09 -0.23 -10.19
N GLY A 70 7.63 0.72 -9.44
CA GLY A 70 8.20 1.98 -9.96
C GLY A 70 7.20 3.13 -10.17
N GLU A 71 5.95 2.98 -9.74
CA GLU A 71 4.88 3.98 -9.88
C GLU A 71 4.94 5.05 -8.77
N LYS A 72 6.08 5.74 -8.66
CA LYS A 72 6.32 6.75 -7.60
C LYS A 72 5.28 7.86 -7.60
N ASP A 73 4.84 8.28 -8.78
CA ASP A 73 3.85 9.35 -8.96
C ASP A 73 2.46 8.99 -8.42
N ARG A 74 2.18 7.70 -8.25
CA ARG A 74 0.94 7.22 -7.61
C ARG A 74 1.15 6.92 -6.12
N ALA A 75 2.27 6.30 -5.77
CA ALA A 75 2.58 5.92 -4.39
C ALA A 75 2.69 7.13 -3.46
N ILE A 76 3.45 8.17 -3.84
CA ILE A 76 3.78 9.29 -2.95
C ILE A 76 2.54 10.11 -2.54
N PRO A 77 1.63 10.51 -3.46
CA PRO A 77 0.40 11.20 -3.05
C PRO A 77 -0.48 10.36 -2.11
N ARG A 78 -0.50 9.04 -2.29
CA ARG A 78 -1.25 8.13 -1.40
C ARG A 78 -0.66 8.12 0.01
N LEU A 79 0.66 8.03 0.12
CA LEU A 79 1.35 8.12 1.42
C LEU A 79 1.12 9.47 2.09
N GLN A 80 1.11 10.56 1.32
CA GLN A 80 0.80 11.88 1.86
C GLN A 80 -0.61 11.93 2.46
N HIS A 81 -1.61 11.37 1.79
CA HIS A 81 -2.97 11.28 2.32
C HIS A 81 -3.05 10.44 3.60
N LEU A 82 -2.41 9.26 3.60
CA LEU A 82 -2.41 8.34 4.74
C LEU A 82 -1.75 8.94 5.99
N LEU A 83 -0.75 9.82 5.82
CA LEU A 83 -0.13 10.56 6.93
C LEU A 83 -1.04 11.63 7.56
N GLU A 84 -2.18 11.94 6.95
CA GLU A 84 -3.13 12.96 7.43
C GLU A 84 -4.36 12.37 8.13
N ILE A 85 -4.55 11.05 8.06
CA ILE A 85 -5.73 10.38 8.63
C ILE A 85 -5.33 9.33 9.69
N PRO A 86 -6.13 9.14 10.75
CA PRO A 86 -5.94 8.05 11.68
C PRO A 86 -6.48 6.73 11.09
N TYR A 87 -5.78 5.64 11.32
CA TYR A 87 -6.22 4.28 11.02
C TYR A 87 -5.42 3.25 11.84
N SER A 88 -5.79 1.97 11.77
CA SER A 88 -5.11 0.90 12.49
C SER A 88 -3.64 0.77 12.06
N ASN A 89 -2.71 0.84 13.03
CA ASN A 89 -1.26 0.85 12.80
C ASN A 89 -0.81 1.91 11.78
N CYS A 90 -1.33 3.13 11.94
CA CYS A 90 -1.13 4.21 10.98
C CYS A 90 0.34 4.50 10.65
N LEU A 91 0.55 4.87 9.38
CA LEU A 91 1.84 5.30 8.87
C LEU A 91 2.33 6.54 9.64
N THR A 92 3.64 6.60 9.86
CA THR A 92 4.32 7.76 10.44
C THR A 92 5.54 8.12 9.60
N PRO A 93 6.03 9.38 9.67
CA PRO A 93 7.29 9.75 9.02
C PRO A 93 8.46 8.85 9.44
N ALA A 94 8.48 8.41 10.71
CA ALA A 94 9.47 7.47 11.20
C ALA A 94 9.40 6.09 10.51
N LEU A 95 8.19 5.55 10.28
CA LEU A 95 8.02 4.31 9.53
C LEU A 95 8.44 4.45 8.06
N LEU A 96 8.16 5.59 7.43
CA LEU A 96 8.63 5.88 6.07
C LEU A 96 10.16 5.89 5.98
N ARG A 97 10.83 6.46 6.99
CA ARG A 97 12.29 6.53 7.07
C ARG A 97 12.95 5.18 7.36
N LEU A 98 12.33 4.32 8.17
CA LEU A 98 12.98 3.13 8.72
C LEU A 98 12.64 1.83 7.98
N ASP A 99 11.46 1.72 7.39
CA ASP A 99 11.00 0.46 6.78
C ASP A 99 11.59 0.27 5.36
N PRO A 100 12.29 -0.84 5.07
CA PRO A 100 12.88 -1.11 3.76
C PRO A 100 11.87 -1.25 2.62
N LYS A 101 10.58 -1.50 2.90
CA LYS A 101 9.57 -1.57 1.84
C LYS A 101 9.42 -0.25 1.06
N TRP A 102 9.90 0.85 1.64
CA TRP A 102 9.93 2.17 1.01
C TRP A 102 11.26 2.52 0.33
N ASP A 103 12.25 1.63 0.36
CA ASP A 103 13.53 1.83 -0.34
C ASP A 103 13.37 2.24 -1.82
N PRO A 104 12.40 1.70 -2.60
CA PRO A 104 12.20 2.13 -3.99
C PRO A 104 11.86 3.62 -4.15
N LEU A 105 11.29 4.26 -3.11
CA LEU A 105 10.91 5.68 -3.14
C LEU A 105 12.02 6.62 -2.65
N ARG A 106 13.03 6.10 -1.93
CA ARG A 106 14.12 6.92 -1.37
C ARG A 106 14.90 7.63 -2.48
N GLY A 107 15.27 8.89 -2.21
CA GLY A 107 15.92 9.77 -3.16
C GLY A 107 14.96 10.51 -4.11
N ASP A 108 13.65 10.26 -4.02
CA ASP A 108 12.65 11.19 -4.56
C ASP A 108 12.42 12.32 -3.55
N PRO A 109 12.68 13.60 -3.89
CA PRO A 109 12.54 14.71 -2.96
C PRO A 109 11.15 14.84 -2.35
N ARG A 110 10.10 14.37 -3.05
CA ARG A 110 8.73 14.41 -2.54
C ARG A 110 8.54 13.39 -1.42
N PHE A 111 9.13 12.20 -1.56
CA PHE A 111 9.11 11.16 -0.53
C PHE A 111 9.97 11.55 0.68
N ASP A 112 11.16 12.09 0.44
CA ASP A 112 12.06 12.52 1.51
C ASP A 112 11.39 13.57 2.42
N LYS A 113 10.60 14.47 1.84
CA LYS A 113 9.77 15.43 2.58
C LYS A 113 8.70 14.76 3.46
N LEU A 114 8.13 13.62 3.05
CA LEU A 114 7.16 12.88 3.87
C LEU A 114 7.83 12.18 5.08
N CYS A 115 9.13 11.91 4.99
CA CYS A 115 9.92 11.33 6.09
C CYS A 115 10.27 12.36 7.17
N GLU A 116 10.12 13.65 6.90
CA GLU A 116 10.36 14.70 7.88
C GLU A 116 9.24 14.72 8.93
N GLU A 117 9.62 14.77 10.21
CA GLU A 117 8.65 14.95 11.28
C GLU A 117 8.02 16.33 11.16
N LYS A 118 6.68 16.39 11.14
CA LYS A 118 5.98 17.67 11.28
C LYS A 118 6.38 18.25 12.63
N GLN A 119 7.05 19.40 12.64
CA GLN A 119 7.26 20.11 13.90
C GLN A 119 5.90 20.35 14.57
N PRO A 120 5.82 20.15 15.90
CA PRO A 120 4.59 20.47 16.62
C PRO A 120 4.20 21.92 16.28
N ARG A 121 2.95 22.10 15.86
CA ARG A 121 2.38 23.44 15.73
C ARG A 121 2.14 23.94 17.16
N ASP A 122 2.73 25.08 17.50
CA ASP A 122 2.49 25.81 18.75
C ASP A 122 1.01 26.15 18.95
#